data_AF-R7Z842-F1
#
_entry.id   AF-R7Z842-F1
#
_cell.length_a   1.000
_cell.length_b   1.000
_cell.length_c   1.000
_cell.angle_alpha   90.00
_cell.angle_beta   90.00
_cell.angle_gamma   90.00
#
_symmetry.space_group_name_H-M   'P 1'
#
loop_
_entity.id
_entity.type
_entity.pdbx_description
1 polymer ?
#
loop_
_entity_poly.entity_id
_entity_poly.type
_entity_poly.pdbx_seq_one_letter_code
_entity_poly.pdbx_strand_id
1 'polypeptide(L)'
;MASYKELEPNKNGKPRIKITVELGYDEEKCKRIRKYKNVTLNSLLERTIKKAITEFEIEVANMEIENDIENITFEQFVQRWMDVYVRVDLAIKSKNNYESVCEEAFFNILIK
;
A
#
# COMPACT_ATOMS: atom_id res chain seq x y z
N MET A 1 1.41 -2.95 16.92
CA MET A 1 1.99 -3.95 17.84
C MET A 1 3.08 -4.70 17.09
N ALA A 2 4.28 -4.83 17.66
CA ALA A 2 5.35 -5.63 17.06
C ALA A 2 5.38 -7.06 17.61
N SER A 3 5.77 -8.01 16.76
CA SER A 3 5.96 -9.42 17.10
C SER A 3 7.21 -9.97 16.41
N TYR A 4 7.73 -11.11 16.87
CA TYR A 4 8.84 -11.77 16.22
C TYR A 4 8.63 -13.28 16.11
N LYS A 5 9.35 -13.90 15.17
CA LYS A 5 9.49 -15.34 15.03
C LYS A 5 10.96 -15.69 14.89
N GLU A 6 11.42 -16.70 15.61
CA GLU A 6 12.78 -17.23 15.42
C GLU A 6 12.90 -17.90 14.05
N LEU A 7 14.07 -17.74 13.44
CA LEU A 7 14.42 -18.32 12.16
C LEU A 7 15.60 -19.27 12.33
N GLU A 8 15.77 -20.15 11.34
CA GLU A 8 16.98 -20.93 11.21
C GLU A 8 18.23 -20.03 11.28
N PRO A 9 19.26 -20.44 12.03
CA PRO A 9 20.51 -19.71 12.13
C PRO A 9 21.12 -19.40 10.75
N ASN A 10 21.95 -18.35 10.68
CA ASN A 10 22.68 -18.11 9.44
C ASN A 10 23.73 -19.21 9.18
N LYS A 11 24.39 -19.14 8.01
CA LYS A 11 25.49 -20.04 7.63
C LYS A 11 26.64 -20.11 8.65
N ASN A 12 26.74 -19.12 9.54
CA ASN A 12 27.76 -19.01 10.59
C ASN A 12 27.21 -19.40 11.98
N GLY A 13 26.03 -20.02 12.06
CA GLY A 13 25.40 -20.46 13.30
C GLY A 13 24.81 -19.33 14.17
N LYS A 14 24.76 -18.08 13.70
CA LYS A 14 24.20 -16.97 14.48
C LYS A 14 22.67 -16.99 14.46
N PRO A 15 22.02 -16.73 15.60
CA PRO A 15 20.57 -16.72 15.69
C PRO A 15 19.97 -15.60 14.84
N ARG A 16 18.75 -15.85 14.36
CA ARG A 16 18.01 -14.91 13.52
C ARG A 16 16.57 -14.83 13.96
N ILE A 17 15.99 -13.64 13.82
CA ILE A 17 14.56 -13.41 14.04
C ILE A 17 13.96 -12.67 12.85
N LYS A 18 12.69 -12.96 12.58
CA LYS A 18 11.82 -12.16 11.71
C LYS A 18 10.93 -11.30 12.59
N ILE A 19 11.10 -9.99 12.52
CA ILE A 19 10.28 -9.00 13.22
C ILE A 19 9.15 -8.57 12.28
N THR A 20 7.95 -8.43 12.83
CA THR A 20 6.76 -7.93 12.14
C THR A 20 6.19 -6.76 12.93
N VAL A 21 6.02 -5.62 12.28
CA VAL A 21 5.36 -4.43 12.85
C VAL A 21 4.04 -4.22 12.10
N GLU A 22 2.93 -4.25 12.84
CA GLU A 22 1.60 -3.97 12.31
C GLU A 22 1.27 -2.48 12.44
N LEU A 23 0.97 -1.85 11.30
CA LEU A 23 0.76 -0.40 11.16
C LEU A 23 -0.72 -0.04 11.00
N GLY A 24 -1.58 -1.00 10.66
CA GLY A 24 -3.01 -0.78 10.53
C GLY A 24 -3.65 -1.67 9.48
N TYR A 25 -4.77 -1.20 8.96
CA TYR A 25 -5.56 -1.87 7.93
C TYR A 25 -5.87 -0.86 6.81
N ASP A 26 -5.59 -1.27 5.59
CA ASP A 26 -5.98 -0.56 4.37
C ASP A 26 -7.40 -1.01 4.04
N GLU A 27 -8.37 -0.12 4.28
CA GLU A 27 -9.79 -0.39 4.04
C GLU A 27 -10.11 -0.51 2.54
N GLU A 28 -9.43 0.26 1.68
CA GLU A 28 -9.67 0.26 0.23
C GLU A 28 -9.18 -1.03 -0.42
N LYS A 29 -8.02 -1.52 0.02
CA LYS A 29 -7.42 -2.76 -0.51
C LYS A 29 -7.80 -4.00 0.31
N CYS A 30 -8.59 -3.85 1.38
CA CYS A 30 -8.93 -4.89 2.34
C CYS A 30 -7.72 -5.70 2.83
N LYS A 31 -6.61 -5.01 3.14
CA LYS A 31 -5.32 -5.64 3.46
C LYS A 31 -4.71 -5.06 4.73
N ARG A 32 -4.05 -5.91 5.51
CA ARG A 32 -3.29 -5.47 6.69
C ARG A 32 -1.98 -4.82 6.27
N ILE A 33 -1.70 -3.64 6.79
CA ILE A 33 -0.45 -2.91 6.56
C ILE A 33 0.58 -3.40 7.57
N ARG A 34 1.62 -4.10 7.09
CA ARG A 34 2.66 -4.69 7.92
C ARG A 34 4.03 -4.48 7.30
N LYS A 35 5.03 -4.24 8.14
CA LYS A 35 6.45 -4.22 7.76
C LYS A 35 7.19 -5.38 8.40
N TYR A 36 8.16 -5.92 7.68
CA TYR A 36 8.91 -7.09 8.09
C TYR A 36 10.41 -6.81 8.00
N LYS A 37 11.17 -7.30 8.98
CA LYS A 37 12.63 -7.26 8.94
C LYS A 37 13.22 -8.53 9.50
N ASN A 38 14.17 -9.12 8.76
CA ASN A 38 14.96 -10.23 9.26
C ASN A 38 16.25 -9.68 9.87
N VAL A 39 16.49 -9.98 11.14
CA VAL A 39 17.68 -9.51 11.87
C VAL A 39 18.50 -10.71 12.31
N THR A 40 19.82 -10.63 12.14
CA THR A 40 20.76 -11.58 12.74
C THR A 40 21.23 -11.01 14.07
N LEU A 41 21.08 -11.78 15.14
CA LEU A 41 21.44 -11.37 16.50
C LEU A 41 22.74 -12.04 16.94
N ASN A 42 23.37 -11.48 17.97
CA ASN A 42 24.49 -12.14 18.64
C ASN A 42 24.02 -13.23 19.63
N SER A 43 22.81 -13.09 20.17
CA SER A 43 22.19 -14.06 21.10
C SER A 43 20.66 -13.94 21.09
N LEU A 44 19.96 -15.02 21.45
CA LEU A 44 18.50 -15.05 21.69
C LEU A 44 18.13 -14.63 23.12
N LEU A 45 18.84 -13.63 23.66
CA LEU A 45 18.46 -13.06 24.95
C LEU A 45 17.33 -12.06 24.76
N GLU A 46 16.37 -12.06 25.68
CA GLU A 46 15.19 -11.21 25.62
C GLU A 46 15.54 -9.72 25.47
N ARG A 47 16.60 -9.26 26.14
CA ARG A 47 17.13 -7.88 26.00
C ARG A 47 17.57 -7.57 24.56
N THR A 48 18.26 -8.51 23.92
CA THR A 48 18.74 -8.36 22.53
C THR A 48 17.57 -8.30 21.56
N ILE A 49 16.57 -9.15 21.77
CA ILE A 49 15.34 -9.20 20.96
C ILE A 49 14.54 -7.91 21.12
N LYS A 50 14.29 -7.45 22.36
CA LYS A 50 13.58 -6.19 22.64
C LYS A 50 14.25 -5.01 21.97
N LYS A 51 15.58 -4.91 22.09
CA LYS A 51 16.35 -3.84 21.43
C LYS A 51 16.16 -3.87 19.90
N ALA A 52 16.27 -5.04 19.28
CA ALA A 52 16.09 -5.17 17.84
C ALA A 52 14.65 -4.83 17.38
N ILE A 53 13.64 -5.16 18.19
CA ILE A 53 12.24 -4.77 17.94
C ILE A 53 12.10 -3.25 17.99
N THR A 54 12.56 -2.61 19.07
CA THR A 54 12.44 -1.16 19.24
C THR A 54 13.19 -0.39 18.15
N GLU A 55 14.39 -0.83 17.77
CA GLU A 55 15.13 -0.24 16.65
C GLU A 55 14.34 -0.33 15.34
N PHE A 56 13.69 -1.47 15.08
CA PHE A 56 12.86 -1.62 13.88
C PHE A 56 11.56 -0.80 13.95
N GLU A 57 10.94 -0.65 15.13
CA GLU A 57 9.78 0.23 15.31
C GLU A 57 10.15 1.70 15.03
N ILE A 58 11.29 2.16 15.52
CA ILE A 58 11.80 3.52 15.24
C ILE A 58 12.08 3.69 13.74
N GLU A 59 12.71 2.71 13.11
CA GLU A 59 12.97 2.72 11.66
C GLU A 59 11.66 2.83 10.87
N VAL A 60 10.65 2.02 11.21
CA VAL A 60 9.35 2.05 10.54
C VAL A 60 8.60 3.36 10.78
N ALA A 61 8.69 3.93 11.99
CA ALA A 61 8.07 5.23 12.29
C ALA A 61 8.69 6.38 11.49
N ASN A 62 9.98 6.27 11.13
CA ASN A 62 10.69 7.26 10.33
C ASN A 62 10.65 6.98 8.83
N MET A 63 10.09 5.84 8.39
CA MET A 63 9.81 5.62 6.98
C MET A 63 8.66 6.53 6.57
N GLU A 64 8.85 7.31 5.51
CA GLU A 64 7.72 7.84 4.79
C GLU A 64 6.86 6.65 4.36
N ILE A 65 5.67 6.54 4.95
CA ILE A 65 4.65 5.65 4.42
C ILE A 65 4.32 6.28 3.07
N GLU A 66 4.90 5.75 1.99
CA GLU A 66 4.34 5.94 0.66
C GLU A 66 2.89 5.49 0.77
N ASN A 67 2.01 6.47 1.00
CA ASN A 67 0.64 6.31 0.60
C ASN A 67 0.76 6.04 -0.88
N ASP A 68 0.37 4.83 -1.27
CA ASP A 68 0.26 4.38 -2.64
C ASP A 68 -0.95 5.14 -3.23
N ILE A 69 -0.84 6.48 -3.26
CA ILE A 69 -1.77 7.39 -3.89
C ILE A 69 -1.69 6.99 -5.34
N GLU A 70 -2.76 6.37 -5.82
CA GLU A 70 -2.86 5.97 -7.22
C GLU A 70 -2.56 7.22 -8.06
N ASN A 71 -1.45 7.18 -8.80
CA ASN A 71 -1.05 8.27 -9.69
C ASN A 71 -1.95 8.21 -10.94
N ILE A 72 -3.22 8.53 -10.75
CA ILE A 72 -4.26 8.53 -11.77
C ILE A 72 -4.52 9.97 -12.20
N THR A 73 -4.44 10.22 -13.50
CA THR A 73 -4.89 11.51 -14.02
C THR A 73 -6.41 11.58 -13.99
N PHE A 74 -6.98 12.79 -13.96
CA PHE A 74 -8.42 12.96 -14.06
C PHE A 74 -9.00 12.27 -15.32
N GLU A 75 -8.26 12.30 -16.43
CA GLU A 75 -8.62 11.60 -17.67
C GLU A 75 -8.72 10.09 -17.49
N GLN A 76 -7.71 9.47 -16.87
CA GLN A 76 -7.69 8.04 -16.60
C GLN A 76 -8.82 7.62 -15.64
N PHE A 77 -9.13 8.47 -14.66
CA PHE A 77 -10.26 8.25 -13.76
C PHE A 77 -11.59 8.24 -14.51
N VAL A 78 -11.85 9.25 -15.35
CA VAL A 78 -13.09 9.36 -16.12
C VAL A 78 -13.22 8.17 -17.07
N GLN A 79 -12.16 7.78 -17.78
CA GLN A 79 -12.20 6.61 -18.68
C GLN A 79 -12.53 5.32 -17.92
N ARG A 80 -11.89 5.09 -16.77
CA ARG A 80 -12.19 3.92 -15.94
C ARG A 80 -13.63 3.91 -15.44
N TRP A 81 -14.18 5.06 -15.04
CA TRP A 81 -15.58 5.16 -14.63
C TRP A 81 -16.54 4.91 -15.80
N MET A 82 -16.23 5.45 -16.98
CA MET A 82 -17.00 5.22 -18.20
C MET A 82 -17.03 3.74 -18.59
N ASP A 83 -15.90 3.05 -18.51
CA ASP A 83 -15.79 1.64 -18.86
C ASP A 83 -16.48 0.71 -17.85
N VAL A 84 -16.37 0.99 -16.55
CA VAL A 84 -16.89 0.09 -15.51
C VAL A 84 -18.39 0.25 -15.31
N TYR A 85 -18.92 1.47 -15.42
CA TYR A 85 -20.30 1.77 -15.02
C TYR A 85 -21.17 2.28 -16.17
N VAL A 86 -20.68 3.21 -16.98
CA VAL A 86 -21.51 3.86 -18.01
C VAL A 86 -21.73 2.94 -19.22
N ARG A 87 -20.68 2.28 -19.71
CA ARG A 87 -20.76 1.43 -20.89
C ARG A 87 -21.41 0.08 -20.63
N VAL A 88 -21.38 -0.38 -19.37
CA VAL A 88 -21.91 -1.68 -18.95
C VAL A 88 -23.38 -1.59 -18.57
N ASP A 89 -23.76 -0.62 -17.73
CA ASP A 89 -25.06 -0.64 -17.05
C ASP A 89 -26.09 0.35 -17.64
N LEU A 90 -25.67 1.28 -18.52
CA LEU A 90 -26.57 2.30 -19.04
C LEU A 90 -27.11 1.99 -20.44
N ALA A 91 -28.36 2.38 -20.66
CA ALA A 91 -28.98 2.38 -21.97
C ALA A 91 -28.22 3.29 -22.95
N ILE A 92 -28.21 2.92 -24.23
CA ILE A 92 -27.44 3.58 -25.30
C ILE A 92 -27.61 5.11 -25.30
N LYS A 93 -28.84 5.61 -25.10
CA LYS A 93 -29.11 7.05 -25.06
C LYS A 93 -28.41 7.76 -23.90
N SER A 94 -28.39 7.13 -22.73
CA SER A 94 -27.72 7.67 -21.54
C SER A 94 -26.21 7.60 -21.71
N LYS A 95 -25.67 6.51 -22.26
CA LYS A 95 -24.25 6.38 -22.60
C LYS A 95 -23.79 7.52 -23.51
N ASN A 96 -24.48 7.73 -24.64
CA ASN A 96 -24.10 8.76 -25.61
C ASN A 96 -24.14 10.17 -25.01
N ASN A 97 -25.08 10.42 -24.10
CA ASN A 97 -25.15 11.69 -23.38
C ASN A 97 -23.93 11.90 -22.45
N TYR A 98 -23.52 10.85 -21.71
CA TYR A 98 -22.31 10.93 -20.88
C TYR A 98 -21.04 11.10 -21.70
N GLU A 99 -20.90 10.39 -22.83
CA GLU A 99 -19.75 10.54 -23.74
C GLU A 99 -19.64 12.00 -24.24
N SER A 100 -20.75 12.58 -24.71
CA SER A 100 -20.78 13.97 -25.17
C SER A 100 -20.43 14.99 -24.09
N VAL A 101 -20.95 14.82 -22.87
CA VAL A 101 -20.70 15.75 -21.76
C VAL A 101 -19.25 15.67 -21.28
N CYS A 102 -18.70 14.45 -21.20
CA CYS A 102 -17.30 14.26 -20.82
C CYS A 102 -16.37 14.88 -21.87
N GLU A 103 -16.62 14.66 -23.17
CA GLU A 103 -15.83 15.26 -24.25
C GLU A 103 -15.85 16.80 -24.21
N GLU A 104 -17.03 17.41 -24.02
CA GLU A 104 -17.16 18.87 -23.88
C GLU A 104 -16.40 19.39 -22.64
N ALA A 105 -16.48 18.68 -21.52
CA ALA A 105 -15.77 19.05 -20.30
C ALA A 105 -14.23 18.98 -20.50
N PHE A 106 -13.71 17.97 -21.21
CA PHE A 106 -12.28 17.89 -21.54
C PHE A 106 -11.83 19.02 -22.47
N PHE A 107 -12.64 19.35 -23.47
CA PHE A 107 -12.31 20.42 -24.42
C PHE A 107 -12.22 21.79 -23.74
N ASN A 108 -13.11 22.05 -22.78
CA ASN A 108 -13.14 23.31 -22.02
C ASN A 108 -11.98 23.46 -21.01
N ILE A 109 -11.36 22.38 -20.57
CA ILE A 109 -10.20 22.41 -19.67
C ILE A 109 -8.90 22.69 -20.45
N LEU A 110 -8.81 22.27 -21.72
CA LEU A 110 -7.61 22.43 -22.56
C LEU A 110 -7.46 23.82 -23.22
N ILE A 111 -8.48 24.68 -23.13
CA ILE A 111 -8.50 26.03 -23.75
C ILE A 111 -8.21 27.16 -22.72
N LYS A 112 -7.89 26.84 -21.47
CA LYS A 112 -7.42 27.80 -20.46
C LYS A 112 -5.92 27.68 -20.23
#